data_AF-A0A6V7IMI2-F1
#
_entry.id   AF-A0A6V7IMI2-F1
#
_cell.length_a   1.000
_cell.length_b   1.000
_cell.length_c   1.000
_cell.angle_alpha   90.00
_cell.angle_beta   90.00
_cell.angle_gamma   90.00
#
_symmetry.space_group_name_H-M   'P 1'
#
loop_
_entity.id
_entity.type
_entity.pdbx_description
1 polymer ?
#
loop_
_entity_poly.entity_id
_entity_poly.type
_entity_poly.pdbx_seq_one_letter_code
_entity_poly.pdbx_strand_id
1 'polypeptide(L)' 'NGKERSRNLGVYIRKKYNKFLGNSSSSEELLARSTNRERAIITLQLVLSGIYPDSKQDSFEIIYPKRIQDVLLTPYDCP' A
#
# COMPACT_ATOMS: atom_id res chain seq x y z
N ASN A 1 5.55 5.04 -17.60
CA ASN A 1 6.51 5.22 -16.49
C ASN A 1 6.07 4.39 -15.27
N GLY A 2 6.97 3.91 -14.40
CA GLY A 2 6.62 3.00 -13.29
C GLY A 2 5.71 3.63 -12.24
N LYS A 3 6.04 4.87 -11.83
CA LYS A 3 5.27 5.63 -10.83
C LYS A 3 3.81 5.86 -11.26
N GLU A 4 3.64 6.28 -12.51
CA GLU A 4 2.32 6.53 -13.11
C GLU A 4 1.47 5.25 -13.16
N ARG A 5 2.08 4.12 -13.53
CA ARG A 5 1.39 2.82 -13.54
C ARG A 5 0.89 2.44 -12.15
N SER A 6 1.70 2.62 -11.11
CA SER A 6 1.31 2.33 -9.71
C SER A 6 0.16 3.22 -9.25
N ARG A 7 0.18 4.51 -9.58
CA ARG A 7 -0.93 5.42 -9.27
C ARG A 7 -2.22 5.04 -10.01
N ASN A 8 -2.12 4.74 -11.30
CA ASN A 8 -3.27 4.34 -12.12
C ASN A 8 -3.87 3.01 -11.64
N LEU A 9 -3.04 2.09 -11.12
CA LEU A 9 -3.52 0.88 -10.45
C LEU A 9 -4.39 1.22 -9.23
N GLY A 10 -3.95 2.16 -8.39
CA GLY A 10 -4.74 2.63 -7.26
C GLY A 10 -6.11 3.20 -7.66
N VAL A 11 -6.13 4.06 -8.70
CA VAL A 11 -7.37 4.64 -9.24
C VAL A 11 -8.31 3.53 -9.75
N TYR A 12 -7.77 2.51 -10.43
CA TYR A 12 -8.54 1.37 -10.88
C TYR A 12 -9.16 0.58 -9.72
N ILE A 13 -8.39 0.30 -8.67
CA ILE A 13 -8.85 -0.39 -7.45
C ILE A 13 -9.98 0.41 -6.80
N ARG A 14 -9.81 1.73 -6.63
CA ARG A 14 -10.86 2.61 -6.08
C ARG A 14 -12.13 2.55 -6.89
N LYS A 15 -12.04 2.67 -8.22
CA LYS A 15 -13.21 2.60 -9.10
C LYS A 15 -13.94 1.26 -8.96
N LYS A 16 -13.20 0.16 -8.86
CA LYS A 16 -13.76 -1.20 -8.77
C LYS A 16 -14.42 -1.47 -7.42
N TYR A 17 -13.81 -1.01 -6.33
CA TYR A 17 -14.23 -1.33 -4.96
C TYR A 17 -14.80 -0.11 -4.20
N ASN A 18 -15.23 0.95 -4.90
CA ASN A 18 -15.69 2.19 -4.27
C ASN A 18 -16.80 1.98 -3.23
N LYS A 19 -17.71 1.03 -3.49
CA LYS A 19 -18.80 0.71 -2.54
C LYS A 19 -18.29 0.02 -1.26
N PHE A 20 -17.24 -0.78 -1.37
CA PHE A 20 -16.65 -1.51 -0.23
C PHE A 20 -15.73 -0.62 0.58
N LEU A 21 -14.90 0.19 -0.10
CA LEU A 21 -13.89 1.05 0.52
C LEU A 21 -14.47 2.30 1.21
N GLY A 22 -15.75 2.63 0.96
CA GLY A 22 -16.40 3.80 1.56
C GLY A 22 -15.70 5.13 1.23
N ASN A 23 -16.02 6.17 1.99
CA ASN A 23 -15.39 7.49 1.84
C ASN A 23 -14.26 7.73 2.84
N SER A 24 -14.18 6.95 3.91
CA SER A 24 -13.15 7.06 4.94
C SER A 24 -11.95 6.17 4.59
N SER A 25 -10.77 6.70 4.87
CA SER A 25 -9.52 5.95 5.00
C SER A 25 -9.27 5.76 6.49
N SER A 26 -10.15 5.03 7.18
CA SER A 26 -9.90 4.73 8.59
C SER A 26 -8.72 3.76 8.69
N SER A 27 -7.76 4.04 9.56
CA SER A 27 -6.63 3.16 9.82
C SER A 27 -7.07 1.76 10.29
N GLU A 28 -8.28 1.62 10.84
CA GLU A 28 -8.84 0.34 11.27
C GLU A 28 -9.31 -0.55 10.10
N GLU A 29 -9.63 0.05 8.95
CA GLU A 29 -10.20 -0.65 7.79
C GLU A 29 -9.12 -1.02 6.76
N LEU A 30 -7.95 -0.39 6.82
CA LEU A 30 -6.93 -0.51 5.80
C LEU A 30 -5.52 -0.68 6.39
N LEU A 31 -5.00 -1.90 6.29
CA LEU A 31 -3.60 -2.21 6.55
C LEU A 31 -2.79 -2.20 5.24
N ALA A 32 -1.75 -1.38 5.19
CA ALA A 32 -0.85 -1.32 4.04
C ALA A 32 0.53 -1.87 4.40
N ARG A 33 0.99 -2.92 3.70
CA ARG A 33 2.29 -3.55 3.96
C ARG A 33 3.10 -3.65 2.68
N SER A 34 4.38 -3.32 2.76
CA SER A 34 5.33 -3.57 1.66
C SER A 34 6.70 -3.95 2.22
N THR A 35 7.58 -4.42 1.35
CA THR A 35 8.97 -4.67 1.74
C THR A 35 9.71 -3.36 1.97
N ASN A 36 10.71 -3.36 2.86
CA ASN A 36 11.52 -2.16 3.14
C ASN A 36 12.57 -1.88 2.04
N ARG A 37 12.14 -1.91 0.78
CA ARG A 37 12.90 -1.46 -0.38
C ARG A 37 12.28 -0.16 -0.84
N GLU A 38 13.08 0.86 -1.08
CA GLU A 38 12.61 2.18 -1.51
C GLU A 38 11.61 2.11 -2.68
N ARG A 39 11.89 1.29 -3.70
CA ARG A 39 10.98 1.07 -4.84
C ARG A 39 9.59 0.54 -4.42
N ALA A 40 9.53 -0.31 -3.39
CA ALA A 40 8.29 -0.91 -2.90
C ALA A 40 7.52 0.08 -2.03
N ILE A 41 8.23 0.84 -1.18
CA ILE A 41 7.68 1.95 -0.39
C ILE A 41 7.00 2.98 -1.30
N ILE A 42 7.73 3.48 -2.31
CA ILE A 42 7.20 4.47 -3.27
C ILE A 42 6.02 3.88 -4.05
N THR A 43 6.10 2.61 -4.46
CA THR A 43 5.00 1.95 -5.16
C THR A 43 3.74 1.88 -4.29
N LEU A 44 3.87 1.48 -3.02
CA LEU A 44 2.75 1.40 -2.09
C LEU A 44 2.11 2.79 -1.89
N GLN A 45 2.92 3.82 -1.65
CA GLN A 45 2.43 5.19 -1.47
C GLN A 45 1.68 5.72 -2.71
N LEU A 46 2.16 5.41 -3.92
CA LEU A 46 1.49 5.81 -5.16
C LEU A 46 0.19 5.06 -5.39
N VAL A 47 0.13 3.76 -5.05
CA VAL A 47 -1.11 3.00 -5.09
C VAL A 47 -2.12 3.61 -4.12
N LEU A 48 -1.71 3.87 -2.88
CA LEU A 48 -2.58 4.47 -1.85
C LEU A 48 -3.11 5.84 -2.26
N SER A 49 -2.28 6.71 -2.85
CA SER A 49 -2.74 8.02 -3.33
C SER A 49 -3.70 7.93 -4.51
N GLY A 50 -3.65 6.85 -5.29
CA GLY A 50 -4.65 6.54 -6.30
C GLY A 50 -5.96 6.00 -5.70
N ILE A 51 -5.88 5.28 -4.57
CA ILE A 51 -7.06 4.72 -3.91
C ILE A 51 -7.82 5.80 -3.14
N TYR A 52 -7.10 6.61 -2.37
CA TYR A 52 -7.63 7.67 -1.54
C TYR A 52 -6.86 8.98 -1.85
N PRO A 53 -7.36 9.79 -2.79
CA PRO A 53 -6.66 11.02 -3.19
C PRO A 53 -6.69 12.12 -2.12
N ASP A 54 -7.74 12.15 -1.29
CA ASP A 54 -7.96 13.21 -0.29
C ASP A 54 -7.43 12.85 1.11
N SER A 55 -6.93 11.63 1.29
CA SER A 55 -6.40 11.15 2.56
C SER A 55 -4.96 11.59 2.77
N LYS A 56 -4.62 12.01 3.98
CA LYS A 56 -3.23 12.24 4.38
C LYS A 56 -2.50 10.90 4.51
N GLN A 57 -1.21 10.83 4.16
CA GLN A 57 -0.42 9.61 4.31
C GLN A 57 -0.41 9.06 5.75
N ASP A 58 -0.52 9.95 6.74
CA ASP A 58 -0.58 9.59 8.17
C ASP A 58 -1.90 8.92 8.59
N SER A 59 -2.89 8.83 7.69
CA SER A 59 -4.17 8.14 7.97
C SER A 59 -4.09 6.61 7.82
N PHE A 60 -2.99 6.10 7.26
CA PHE A 60 -2.81 4.68 7.01
C PHE A 60 -1.84 4.05 8.01
N GLU A 61 -2.20 2.88 8.53
CA GLU A 61 -1.22 2.02 9.18
C GLU A 61 -0.33 1.38 8.10
N ILE A 62 0.89 1.91 7.95
CA ILE A 62 1.85 1.40 6.98
C ILE A 62 2.99 0.65 7.66
N ILE A 63 3.17 -0.62 7.29
CA ILE A 63 4.20 -1.50 7.84
C ILE A 63 5.30 -1.76 6.82
N TYR A 64 6.54 -1.42 7.21
CA TYR A 64 7.77 -1.71 6.48
C TYR A 64 8.69 -2.59 7.34
N PRO A 65 8.53 -3.93 7.32
CA PRO A 65 9.35 -4.82 8.14
C PRO A 65 10.83 -4.75 7.69
N LYS A 66 11.75 -4.91 8.65
CA LYS A 66 13.18 -5.03 8.33
C LYS A 66 13.39 -6.23 7.41
N ARG A 67 14.36 -6.13 6.49
CA ARG A 67 14.63 -7.15 5.46
C ARG A 67 14.73 -8.58 6.01
N ILE A 68 15.36 -8.76 7.17
CA ILE A 68 15.57 -10.09 7.79
C ILE A 68 14.25 -10.68 8.35
N GLN A 69 13.27 -9.83 8.67
CA GLN A 69 11.96 -10.21 9.21
C GLN A 69 10.86 -10.19 8.14
N ASP A 70 11.23 -9.92 6.89
CA ASP A 70 10.29 -9.69 5.81
C ASP A 70 9.92 -10.97 5.08
N VAL A 71 8.88 -11.63 5.59
CA VAL A 71 8.33 -12.87 5.02
C VAL A 71 7.76 -12.72 3.61
N LEU A 72 7.61 -11.49 3.07
CA LEU A 72 7.07 -11.27 1.73
C LEU A 72 8.07 -11.63 0.61
N LEU A 73 9.37 -11.49 0.87
CA LEU A 73 10.42 -11.77 -0.13
C LEU A 73 11.44 -12.80 0.34
N THR A 74 11.62 -12.93 1.65
CA THR A 74 12.45 -13.96 2.26
C THR A 74 11.53 -14.77 3.17
N PRO A 75 10.90 -15.85 2.66
CA PRO A 75 10.17 -16.76 3.52
C PRO A 75 11.10 -17.22 4.64
N TYR A 76 10.55 -17.57 5.81
CA TYR A 76 11.33 -18.05 6.94
C TYR A 76 12.36 -19.08 6.44
N ASP A 77 13.64 -18.84 6.75
CA ASP A 77 14.62 -19.92 6.72
C ASP A 77 14.15 -20.91 7.80
N CYS A 78 13.33 -21.87 7.37
CA CYS A 78 13.02 -23.03 8.17
C CYS A 78 14.37 -23.72 8.49
N PRO A 79 14.62 -24.08 9.76
CA PRO A 79 15.88 -24.72 10.15
C PRO A 79 16.16 -26.00 9.35
#